data_AF-A0A9E5EKE3-F1
#
_entry.id   AF-A0A9E5EKE3-F1
#
_cell.length_a   1.000
_cell.length_b   1.000
_cell.length_c   1.000
_cell.angle_alpha   90.00
_cell.angle_beta   90.00
_cell.angle_gamma   90.00
#
_symmetry.space_group_name_H-M   'P 1'
#
loop_
_entity.id
_entity.type
_entity.pdbx_description
1 polymer ?
#
loop_
_entity_poly.entity_id
_entity_poly.type
_entity_poly.pdbx_seq_one_letter_code
_entity_poly.pdbx_strand_id
1 'polypeptide(L)' 'EWDTTKPDGTPRKALDSSRLFALGWRSQVPLREGLKRTYAWYVHAVKDGKGGLAHAGKK' A
#
# COMPACT_ATOMS: atom_id res chain seq x y z
N GLU A 1 -10.46 7.62 16.08
CA GLU A 1 -10.83 6.47 16.94
C GLU A 1 -10.94 5.23 16.06
N TRP A 2 -10.66 4.04 16.61
CA TRP A 2 -10.83 2.79 15.85
C TRP A 2 -12.32 2.48 15.72
N ASP A 3 -12.79 2.23 14.49
CA ASP A 3 -14.19 1.87 14.24
C ASP A 3 -14.40 0.37 14.50
N THR A 4 -14.89 0.04 15.69
CA THR A 4 -15.15 -1.33 16.16
C THR A 4 -16.36 -1.99 15.50
N THR A 5 -17.13 -1.27 14.69
CA THR A 5 -18.29 -1.84 13.97
C THR A 5 -17.86 -2.70 12.77
N LYS A 6 -16.62 -2.54 12.31
CA LYS A 6 -16.05 -3.34 11.22
C LYS A 6 -15.44 -4.62 11.79
N PRO A 7 -15.78 -5.79 11.24
CA PRO A 7 -15.20 -7.04 11.71
C PRO A 7 -13.71 -7.07 11.42
N ASP A 8 -12.94 -7.63 12.35
CA ASP A 8 -11.53 -7.89 12.12
C ASP A 8 -11.37 -8.85 10.94
N GLY A 9 -10.32 -8.61 10.15
CA GLY A 9 -9.95 -9.51 9.05
C GLY A 9 -9.36 -10.82 9.55
N THR A 10 -8.90 -11.67 8.62
CA THR A 10 -8.19 -12.89 8.97
C THR A 10 -6.96 -12.56 9.84
N PRO A 11 -6.74 -13.22 10.99
CA PRO A 11 -5.66 -12.88 11.94
C PRO A 11 -4.26 -12.87 11.34
N ARG A 12 -4.02 -13.67 10.30
CA ARG A 12 -2.75 -13.71 9.57
C ARG A 12 -2.98 -13.99 8.09
N LYS A 13 -2.38 -13.14 7.24
CA LYS A 13 -2.30 -13.34 5.80
C LYS A 13 -0.84 -13.25 5.35
N ALA A 14 -0.17 -14.39 5.30
CA ALA A 14 1.23 -14.50 4.93
C ALA A 14 1.43 -15.63 3.91
N LEU A 15 2.44 -15.50 3.06
CA LEU A 15 2.86 -16.52 2.10
C LEU A 15 4.27 -17.00 2.44
N ASP A 16 4.54 -18.28 2.22
CA ASP A 16 5.92 -18.78 2.22
C ASP A 16 6.63 -18.34 0.93
N SER A 17 7.78 -17.69 1.09
CA SER A 17 8.62 -17.19 -0.01
C SER A 17 9.90 -18.00 -0.21
N SER A 18 10.04 -19.14 0.47
CA SER A 18 11.22 -20.03 0.41
C SER A 18 11.64 -20.37 -1.03
N ARG A 19 10.68 -20.73 -1.89
CA ARG A 19 10.93 -21.05 -3.30
C ARG A 19 11.51 -19.86 -4.09
N LEU A 20 11.04 -18.65 -3.83
CA LEU A 20 11.56 -17.45 -4.50
C LEU A 20 12.99 -17.14 -4.03
N PHE A 21 13.26 -17.30 -2.72
CA PHE A 21 14.60 -17.13 -2.17
C PHE A 21 15.60 -18.15 -2.73
N ALA A 22 15.17 -19.40 -2.94
CA ALA A 22 15.99 -20.44 -3.56
C ALA A 22 16.33 -20.15 -5.03
N LEU A 23 15.47 -19.42 -5.74
CA LEU A 23 15.71 -18.93 -7.10
C LEU A 23 16.58 -17.66 -7.13
N GLY A 24 17.10 -17.22 -5.98
CA GLY A 24 17.94 -16.02 -5.86
C GLY A 24 17.16 -14.70 -5.83
N TRP A 25 15.82 -14.75 -5.92
CA TRP A 25 15.00 -13.54 -5.82
C TRP A 25 14.81 -13.13 -4.35
N ARG A 26 14.92 -11.83 -4.07
CA ARG A 26 14.57 -11.25 -2.76
C ARG A 26 13.90 -9.90 -2.95
N SER A 27 12.94 -9.57 -2.08
CA SER A 27 12.40 -8.22 -2.03
C SER A 27 13.50 -7.24 -1.61
N GLN A 28 13.67 -6.17 -2.38
CA GLN A 28 14.74 -5.20 -2.17
C GLN A 28 14.28 -3.98 -1.36
N VAL A 29 12.98 -3.73 -1.30
CA VAL A 29 12.40 -2.54 -0.68
C VAL A 29 11.73 -2.91 0.64
N PRO A 30 12.25 -2.43 1.79
CA PRO A 30 11.57 -2.58 3.08
C PRO A 30 10.24 -1.83 3.10
N LEU A 31 9.26 -2.35 3.86
CA LEU A 31 7.92 -1.75 3.93
C LEU A 31 7.94 -0.25 4.27
N ARG A 32 8.75 0.15 5.26
CA ARG A 32 8.87 1.56 5.67
C ARG A 32 9.34 2.47 4.53
N GLU A 33 10.29 2.00 3.73
CA GLU A 33 10.80 2.76 2.60
C GLU A 33 9.76 2.85 1.48
N GLY A 34 9.13 1.71 1.15
CA GLY A 34 8.05 1.65 0.16
C GLY A 34 6.91 2.62 0.50
N LEU A 35 6.47 2.64 1.76
CA LEU A 35 5.42 3.56 2.23
C LEU A 35 5.80 5.03 2.04
N LYS A 36 7.04 5.42 2.41
CA LYS A 36 7.53 6.79 2.22
C LYS A 36 7.52 7.19 0.74
N ARG A 37 8.04 6.32 -0.13
CA ARG A 37 8.13 6.56 -1.58
C ARG A 37 6.75 6.71 -2.20
N THR A 38 5.83 5.80 -1.89
CA THR A 38 4.47 5.81 -2.40
C THR A 38 3.70 7.04 -1.91
N TYR A 39 3.85 7.42 -0.64
CA TYR A 39 3.18 8.60 -0.11
C TYR A 39 3.71 9.90 -0.74
N ALA A 40 5.03 10.01 -0.89
CA ALA A 40 5.64 11.16 -1.56
C ALA A 40 5.14 11.30 -3.01
N TRP A 41 5.09 10.18 -3.75
CA TRP A 41 4.50 10.14 -5.09
C TRP A 41 3.04 10.58 -5.09
N TYR A 42 2.22 10.07 -4.16
CA TYR A 42 0.81 10.42 -4.07
C TYR A 42 0.60 11.92 -3.82
N VAL A 43 1.33 12.50 -2.86
CA VAL A 43 1.24 13.94 -2.56
C VAL A 43 1.65 14.78 -3.76
N HIS A 44 2.70 14.38 -4.50
CA HIS A 44 3.12 15.05 -5.71
C HIS A 44 2.05 14.96 -6.81
N ALA A 45 1.52 13.75 -7.05
CA ALA A 45 0.48 13.53 -8.04
C ALA A 45 -0.77 14.38 -7.76
N VAL A 46 -1.21 14.44 -6.50
CA VAL A 46 -2.35 15.27 -6.07
C VAL A 46 -2.09 16.75 -6.30
N LYS A 47 -0.90 17.25 -5.96
CA LYS A 47 -0.51 18.66 -6.18
C LYS A 47 -0.46 19.05 -7.65
N ASP A 48 -0.02 18.14 -8.52
CA ASP A 48 0.07 18.39 -9.96
C ASP A 48 -1.27 18.27 -10.70
N GLY A 49 -2.37 17.98 -9.99
CA GLY A 49 -3.68 17.71 -10.60
C GLY A 49 -3.74 16.40 -11.41
N LYS A 50 -2.69 15.57 -11.34
CA LYS A 50 -2.60 14.25 -12.00
C LYS A 50 -3.14 13.12 -11.12
N GLY A 51 -3.24 13.35 -9.81
CA GLY A 51 -3.78 12.45 -8.80
C GLY A 51 -5.30 12.53 -8.75
N GLY A 52 -5.96 12.30 -9.88
CA GLY A 52 -7.40 12.24 -9.95
C GLY A 52 -7.93 10.93 -9.37
N LEU A 53 -8.19 10.89 -8.06
CA LEU A 53 -9.48 10.34 -7.61
C LEU A 53 -10.53 11.40 -7.92
N ALA A 54 -10.82 11.59 -9.21
CA ALA A 54 -11.95 12.39 -9.67
C ALA A 54 -13.25 11.59 -9.45
N HIS A 55 -13.54 11.31 -8.18
CA HIS A 55 -14.86 10.86 -7.71
C HIS A 55 -15.38 11.79 -6.60
N ALA A 56 -14.99 13.07 -6.62
CA ALA A 56 -15.86 14.12 -6.14
C ALA A 56 -16.96 14.32 -7.20
N GLY A 57 -17.90 13.38 -7.23
CA GLY A 57 -19.19 13.58 -7.86
C GLY A 57 -19.81 14.81 -7.20
N LYS A 58 -19.98 15.85 -8.02
CA LYS A 58 -20.84 16.99 -7.73
C LYS A 58 -22.25 16.46 -7.45
N LYS A 59 -22.72 16.61 -6.21
CA LYS A 59 -24.07 16.98 -5.76
C LYS A 59 -24.26 16.52 -4.31
#